data_AF-A0A0M4LL78-F1
#
_entry.id   AF-A0A0M4LL78-F1
#
_cell.length_a   1.000
_cell.length_b   1.000
_cell.length_c   1.000
_cell.angle_alpha   90.00
_cell.angle_beta   90.00
_cell.angle_gamma   90.00
#
_symmetry.space_group_name_H-M   'P 1'
#
loop_
_entity.id
_entity.type
_entity.pdbx_description
1 polymer ?
#
loop_
_entity_poly.entity_id
_entity_poly.type
_entity_poly.pdbx_seq_one_letter_code
_entity_poly.pdbx_strand_id
1 'polypeptide(L)'
;MTKKDALALSADDQARYDSMADWAEDAMPFAAGTATVRRGSEAAAHGRAALLEAGMDPAELDRLIGGRPSVDPDAKPGKHSPQINVRVSADMKQQIKALAAERDVRPSDMTREVLEAGLRELQRSHHGAARRVKHPA
;
A
#
# COMPACT_ATOMS: atom_id res chain seq x y z
N MET A 1 36.03 32.33 -22.19
CA MET A 1 35.34 31.63 -21.08
C MET A 1 36.13 30.39 -20.72
N THR A 2 37.12 30.53 -19.84
CA THR A 2 37.88 29.41 -19.30
C THR A 2 37.19 28.94 -18.02
N LYS A 3 36.51 27.81 -18.13
CA LYS A 3 36.12 27.00 -16.98
C LYS A 3 37.42 26.51 -16.31
N LYS A 4 37.40 26.48 -14.97
CA LYS A 4 38.15 25.53 -14.13
C LYS A 4 39.42 26.03 -13.43
N ASP A 5 39.39 27.23 -12.87
CA ASP A 5 40.13 27.48 -11.62
C ASP A 5 39.16 27.21 -10.46
N ALA A 6 38.83 25.94 -10.25
CA ALA A 6 38.30 25.53 -8.97
C ALA A 6 39.44 25.78 -7.98
N LEU A 7 39.29 26.82 -7.15
CA LEU A 7 40.25 27.23 -6.12
C LEU A 7 40.82 25.98 -5.44
N ALA A 8 42.07 25.64 -5.78
CA ALA A 8 42.79 24.59 -5.09
C ALA A 8 42.84 25.03 -3.62
N LEU A 9 42.33 24.17 -2.73
CA LEU A 9 42.40 24.40 -1.30
C LEU A 9 43.87 24.68 -0.93
N SER A 10 44.09 25.66 -0.07
CA SER A 10 45.43 25.90 0.46
C SER A 10 45.90 24.64 1.20
N ALA A 11 47.21 24.44 1.30
CA ALA A 11 47.75 23.28 2.02
C ALA A 11 47.22 23.20 3.46
N ASP A 12 47.00 24.35 4.09
CA ASP A 12 46.45 24.46 5.44
C ASP A 12 44.97 24.08 5.50
N ASP A 13 44.17 24.48 4.50
CA ASP A 13 42.77 24.08 4.41
C ASP A 13 42.65 22.59 4.14
N GLN A 14 43.49 22.04 3.26
CA GLN A 14 43.51 20.60 2.97
C GLN A 14 43.85 19.80 4.24
N ALA A 15 44.91 20.19 4.97
CA ALA A 15 45.27 19.54 6.23
C ALA A 15 44.17 19.64 7.29
N ARG A 16 43.44 20.76 7.34
CA ARG A 16 42.28 20.93 8.22
C ARG A 16 41.12 20.02 7.81
N TYR A 17 40.83 19.90 6.52
CA TYR A 17 39.79 19.00 6.01
C TYR A 17 40.13 17.54 6.28
N ASP A 18 41.38 17.15 6.04
CA ASP A 18 41.87 15.80 6.30
C ASP A 18 41.76 15.48 7.80
N SER A 19 42.17 16.40 8.68
CA SER A 19 42.00 16.24 10.14
C SER A 19 40.54 16.13 10.57
N MET A 20 39.62 16.84 9.93
CA MET A 20 38.19 16.75 10.23
C MET A 20 37.58 15.45 9.71
N ALA A 21 38.04 14.96 8.55
CA ALA A 21 37.64 13.68 7.99
C ALA A 21 38.12 12.53 8.87
N ASP A 22 39.40 12.51 9.25
CA ASP A 22 39.98 11.53 10.16
C ASP A 22 39.23 11.51 11.51
N TRP A 23 38.88 12.68 12.03
CA TRP A 23 38.07 12.76 13.25
C TRP A 23 36.67 12.15 13.08
N ALA A 24 36.02 12.40 11.93
CA ALA A 24 34.67 11.87 11.66
C ALA A 24 34.67 10.35 11.43
N GLU A 25 35.72 9.80 10.82
CA GLU A 25 35.84 8.38 10.51
C GLU A 25 36.32 7.55 11.71
N ASP A 26 37.37 8.00 12.41
CA ASP A 26 38.08 7.18 13.40
C ASP A 26 37.83 7.59 14.86
N ALA A 27 37.61 8.89 15.11
CA ALA A 27 37.61 9.44 16.47
C ALA A 27 36.23 9.91 16.95
N MET A 28 35.21 9.92 16.11
CA MET A 28 33.86 10.28 16.52
C MET A 28 33.29 9.12 17.35
N PRO A 29 33.05 9.30 18.66
CA PRO A 29 32.37 8.26 19.42
C PRO A 29 30.96 8.13 18.85
N PHE A 30 30.67 6.99 18.20
CA PHE A 30 29.29 6.61 17.96
C PHE A 30 28.58 6.62 19.30
N ALA A 31 27.63 7.55 19.49
CA ALA A 31 26.84 7.62 20.71
C ALA A 31 26.24 6.23 20.93
N ALA A 32 26.73 5.53 21.96
CA ALA A 32 26.36 4.15 22.25
C ALA A 32 24.84 4.06 22.36
N GLY A 33 24.22 3.38 21.39
CA GLY A 33 22.78 3.15 21.32
C GLY A 33 21.94 4.42 21.40
N THR A 34 21.67 5.06 20.26
CA THR A 34 20.52 5.95 20.16
C THR A 34 19.24 5.11 20.29
N ALA A 35 18.83 4.85 21.54
CA ALA A 35 17.58 4.22 21.92
C ALA A 35 16.34 5.03 21.49
N THR A 36 16.51 6.08 20.68
CA THR A 36 15.48 6.97 20.16
C THR A 36 14.85 6.49 18.86
N VAL A 37 15.40 5.45 18.22
CA VAL A 37 14.79 4.86 17.02
C VAL A 37 13.68 3.91 17.43
N ARG A 38 12.45 4.41 17.47
CA ARG A 38 11.26 3.56 17.61
C ARG A 38 11.16 2.63 16.41
N ARG A 39 10.80 1.36 16.63
CA ARG A 39 10.65 0.35 15.58
C ARG A 39 9.33 -0.41 15.74
N GLY A 40 8.85 -0.99 14.65
CA GLY A 40 7.67 -1.87 14.66
C GLY A 40 6.41 -1.16 15.19
N SER A 41 5.72 -1.81 16.12
CA SER A 41 4.45 -1.32 16.69
C SER A 41 4.60 0.03 17.40
N GLU A 42 5.73 0.28 18.06
CA GLU A 42 5.99 1.54 18.76
C GLU A 42 6.17 2.71 17.79
N ALA A 43 6.85 2.47 16.66
CA ALA A 43 6.97 3.44 15.57
C ALA A 43 5.61 3.74 14.94
N ALA A 44 4.80 2.71 14.70
CA ALA A 44 3.46 2.85 14.13
C ALA A 44 2.51 3.62 15.05
N ALA A 45 2.54 3.34 16.36
CA ALA A 45 1.76 4.06 17.36
C ALA A 45 2.18 5.54 17.44
N HIS A 46 3.48 5.80 17.44
CA HIS A 46 3.99 7.17 17.46
C HIS A 46 3.64 7.94 16.17
N GLY A 47 3.77 7.30 15.00
CA GLY A 47 3.36 7.89 13.72
C GLY A 47 1.86 8.19 13.66
N ARG A 48 1.01 7.29 14.18
CA ARG A 48 -0.44 7.52 14.29
C ARG A 48 -0.74 8.72 15.20
N ALA A 49 -0.10 8.81 16.35
CA ALA A 49 -0.27 9.92 17.27
C ALA A 49 0.16 11.27 16.65
N ALA A 50 1.29 11.31 15.94
CA ALA A 50 1.78 12.50 15.27
C ALA A 50 0.81 13.00 14.17
N LEU A 51 0.21 12.08 13.41
CA LEU A 51 -0.76 12.42 12.37
C LEU A 51 -2.09 12.94 12.95
N LEU A 52 -2.54 12.37 14.07
CA LEU A 52 -3.72 12.86 14.80
C LEU A 52 -3.48 14.26 15.40
N GLU A 53 -2.30 14.50 15.98
CA GLU A 53 -1.89 15.80 16.50
C GLU A 53 -1.80 16.87 15.40
N ALA A 54 -1.37 16.48 14.20
CA ALA A 54 -1.39 17.33 13.01
C ALA A 54 -2.80 17.63 12.47
N GLY A 55 -3.86 17.12 13.11
CA GLY A 55 -5.25 17.39 12.77
C GLY A 55 -5.86 16.49 11.70
N MET A 56 -5.24 15.35 11.39
CA MET A 56 -5.83 14.36 10.49
C MET A 56 -7.07 13.73 11.11
N ASP A 57 -8.14 13.56 10.32
CA ASP A 57 -9.34 12.84 10.75
C ASP A 57 -8.98 11.38 11.13
N PRO A 58 -9.30 10.92 12.35
CA PRO A 58 -9.07 9.53 12.75
C PRO A 58 -9.65 8.50 11.77
N ALA A 59 -10.81 8.78 11.17
CA ALA A 59 -11.43 7.86 10.22
C ALA A 59 -10.67 7.81 8.89
N GLU A 60 -10.05 8.90 8.46
CA GLU A 60 -9.18 8.95 7.29
C GLU A 60 -7.83 8.28 7.55
N LEU A 61 -7.24 8.51 8.73
CA LEU A 61 -6.01 7.88 9.17
C LEU A 61 -6.14 6.35 9.24
N ASP A 62 -7.24 5.83 9.78
CA ASP A 62 -7.48 4.40 9.84
C ASP A 62 -7.73 3.79 8.44
N ARG A 63 -8.29 4.54 7.48
CA ARG A 63 -8.35 4.11 6.06
C ARG A 63 -6.98 4.07 5.40
N LEU A 64 -6.11 5.01 5.72
CA LEU A 64 -4.76 5.10 5.17
C LEU A 64 -3.85 4.00 5.72
N ILE A 65 -3.92 3.73 7.04
CA ILE A 65 -3.07 2.73 7.71
C ILE A 65 -3.64 1.31 7.55
N GLY A 66 -4.95 1.13 7.73
CA GLY A 66 -5.60 -0.18 7.62
C GLY A 66 -5.89 -0.61 6.18
N GLY A 67 -5.87 0.33 5.22
CA GLY A 67 -6.38 0.09 3.88
C GLY A 67 -7.89 0.30 3.79
N ARG A 68 -8.49 -0.03 2.64
CA ARG A 68 -9.92 0.22 2.40
C ARG A 68 -10.78 -0.54 3.44
N PRO A 69 -11.77 0.13 4.07
CA PRO A 69 -12.68 -0.51 5.01
C PRO A 69 -13.41 -1.68 4.35
N SER A 70 -13.92 -2.60 5.18
CA SER A 70 -14.72 -3.71 4.67
C SER A 70 -15.87 -3.22 3.79
N VAL A 71 -16.15 -3.92 2.69
CA VAL A 71 -17.35 -3.69 1.87
C VAL A 71 -18.59 -4.34 2.49
N ASP A 72 -18.38 -5.20 3.50
CA ASP A 72 -19.46 -5.81 4.28
C ASP A 72 -20.04 -4.77 5.26
N PRO A 73 -21.34 -4.43 5.17
CA PRO A 73 -21.99 -3.50 6.09
C PRO A 73 -22.01 -3.99 7.55
N ASP A 74 -21.90 -5.30 7.78
CA ASP A 74 -21.93 -5.91 9.11
C ASP A 74 -20.52 -6.16 9.68
N ALA A 75 -19.46 -5.75 8.96
CA ALA A 75 -18.10 -5.95 9.43
C ALA A 75 -17.78 -5.08 10.64
N LYS A 76 -17.18 -5.71 11.65
CA LYS A 76 -16.63 -5.00 12.81
C LYS A 76 -15.59 -3.95 12.36
N PRO A 77 -15.54 -2.76 12.97
CA PRO A 77 -14.51 -1.76 12.70
C PRO A 77 -13.11 -2.37 12.78
N GLY A 78 -12.25 -2.03 11.81
CA GLY A 78 -10.90 -2.60 11.69
C GLY A 78 -10.83 -3.97 11.00
N LYS A 79 -11.95 -4.52 10.51
CA LYS A 79 -11.93 -5.67 9.59
C LYS A 79 -11.83 -5.21 8.14
N HIS A 80 -11.00 -5.92 7.39
CA HIS A 80 -10.81 -5.71 5.96
C HIS A 80 -11.50 -6.82 5.17
N SER A 81 -11.96 -6.47 3.98
CA SER A 81 -12.56 -7.45 3.07
C SER A 81 -11.52 -8.49 2.65
N PRO A 82 -11.90 -9.78 2.58
CA PRO A 82 -11.05 -10.79 1.96
C PRO A 82 -10.64 -10.38 0.54
N GLN A 83 -9.38 -10.62 0.18
CA GLN A 83 -8.85 -10.28 -1.13
C GLN A 83 -8.72 -11.53 -2.01
N ILE A 84 -9.15 -11.41 -3.25
CA ILE A 84 -9.00 -12.45 -4.29
C ILE A 84 -8.03 -11.91 -5.35
N ASN A 85 -6.87 -12.56 -5.47
CA ASN A 85 -5.86 -12.22 -6.47
C ASN A 85 -5.95 -13.21 -7.64
N VAL A 86 -6.40 -12.73 -8.80
CA VAL A 86 -6.62 -13.56 -10.00
C VAL A 86 -5.83 -12.98 -11.17
N ARG A 87 -5.15 -13.86 -11.92
CA ARG A 87 -4.54 -13.50 -13.20
C ARG A 87 -5.60 -13.55 -14.29
N VAL A 88 -5.70 -12.48 -15.07
CA VAL A 88 -6.65 -12.35 -16.18
C VAL A 88 -5.89 -11.99 -17.47
N SER A 89 -6.50 -12.26 -18.62
CA SER A 89 -5.94 -11.80 -19.90
C SER A 89 -5.96 -10.27 -20.01
N ALA A 90 -5.08 -9.72 -20.85
CA ALA A 90 -5.01 -8.28 -21.08
C ALA A 90 -6.34 -7.74 -21.65
N ASP A 91 -6.96 -8.49 -22.56
CA ASP A 91 -8.25 -8.19 -23.17
C ASP A 91 -9.38 -8.12 -22.12
N MET A 92 -9.49 -9.12 -21.25
CA MET A 92 -10.50 -9.11 -20.17
C MET A 92 -10.32 -7.90 -19.25
N LYS A 93 -9.08 -7.53 -18.92
CA LYS A 93 -8.80 -6.33 -18.13
C LYS A 93 -9.25 -5.05 -18.81
N GLN A 94 -9.08 -4.94 -20.14
CA GLN A 94 -9.55 -3.79 -20.92
C GLN A 94 -11.07 -3.73 -20.97
N GLN A 95 -11.74 -4.86 -21.20
CA GLN A 95 -13.20 -4.94 -21.24
C GLN A 95 -13.83 -4.49 -19.90
N ILE A 96 -13.29 -4.96 -18.76
CA ILE A 96 -13.75 -4.52 -17.44
C ILE A 96 -13.59 -3.01 -17.26
N LYS A 97 -12.46 -2.44 -17.72
CA LYS A 97 -12.22 -0.99 -17.63
C LYS A 97 -13.19 -0.18 -18.51
N ALA A 98 -13.48 -0.66 -19.72
CA ALA A 98 -14.42 -0.02 -20.62
C ALA A 98 -15.85 -0.03 -20.03
N LEU A 99 -16.31 -1.20 -19.57
CA LEU A 99 -17.63 -1.34 -18.92
C LEU A 99 -17.76 -0.49 -17.66
N ALA A 100 -16.68 -0.38 -16.88
CA ALA A 100 -16.66 0.48 -15.70
C ALA A 100 -16.78 1.97 -16.08
N ALA A 101 -16.10 2.39 -17.15
CA ALA A 101 -16.18 3.77 -17.64
C ALA A 101 -17.55 4.10 -18.24
N GLU A 102 -18.18 3.18 -18.96
CA GLU A 102 -19.53 3.34 -19.52
C GLU A 102 -20.59 3.56 -18.44
N ARG A 103 -20.42 2.92 -17.27
CA ARG A 103 -21.38 3.00 -16.16
C ARG A 103 -20.99 4.01 -15.07
N ASP A 104 -19.93 4.78 -15.27
CA ASP A 104 -19.35 5.71 -14.28
C ASP A 104 -19.11 5.07 -12.90
N VAL A 105 -18.60 3.84 -12.90
CA VAL A 105 -18.26 3.10 -11.68
C VAL A 105 -16.77 2.77 -11.63
N ARG A 106 -16.25 2.48 -10.44
CA ARG A 106 -14.85 2.07 -10.29
C ARG A 106 -14.65 0.66 -10.87
N PRO A 107 -13.51 0.38 -11.53
CA PRO A 107 -13.22 -0.96 -12.06
C PRO A 107 -13.27 -2.09 -11.03
N SER A 108 -12.94 -1.80 -9.77
CA SER A 108 -13.05 -2.75 -8.66
C SER A 108 -14.51 -3.13 -8.35
N ASP A 109 -15.42 -2.17 -8.43
CA ASP A 109 -16.84 -2.40 -8.14
C ASP A 109 -17.49 -3.13 -9.31
N MET A 110 -17.13 -2.78 -10.55
CA MET A 110 -17.47 -3.55 -11.75
C MET A 110 -16.99 -5.01 -11.67
N THR A 111 -15.74 -5.22 -11.24
CA THR A 111 -15.19 -6.58 -11.09
C THR A 111 -15.99 -7.38 -10.05
N ARG A 112 -16.40 -6.75 -8.93
CA ARG A 112 -17.24 -7.39 -7.92
C ARG A 112 -18.60 -7.77 -8.49
N GLU A 113 -19.28 -6.85 -9.19
CA GLU A 113 -20.58 -7.10 -9.82
C GLU A 113 -20.52 -8.29 -10.80
N VAL A 114 -19.48 -8.34 -11.65
CA VAL A 114 -19.27 -9.43 -12.61
C VAL A 114 -19.06 -10.76 -11.89
N LEU A 115 -18.24 -10.80 -10.83
CA LEU A 115 -18.01 -12.01 -10.05
C LEU A 115 -19.28 -12.50 -9.34
N GLU A 116 -20.06 -11.58 -8.75
CA GLU A 116 -21.34 -11.92 -8.12
C GLU A 116 -22.35 -12.44 -9.13
N ALA A 117 -22.45 -11.83 -10.32
CA ALA A 117 -23.31 -12.29 -11.39
C ALA A 117 -22.90 -13.69 -11.89
N GLY A 118 -21.60 -13.90 -12.10
CA GLY A 118 -21.05 -15.20 -12.48
C GLY A 118 -21.31 -16.28 -11.44
N LEU A 119 -21.18 -15.96 -10.14
CA LEU A 119 -21.47 -16.89 -9.06
C LEU A 119 -22.96 -17.27 -9.02
N ARG A 120 -23.86 -16.29 -9.18
CA ARG A 120 -25.31 -16.55 -9.28
C ARG A 120 -25.64 -17.44 -10.47
N GLU A 121 -25.02 -17.21 -11.62
CA GLU A 121 -25.22 -18.03 -12.81
C GLU A 121 -24.76 -19.47 -12.61
N LEU A 122 -23.55 -19.68 -12.05
CA LEU A 122 -23.03 -21.00 -11.73
C LEU A 122 -23.88 -21.74 -10.69
N GLN A 123 -24.42 -21.04 -9.70
CA GLN A 123 -25.35 -21.63 -8.73
C GLN A 123 -26.65 -22.07 -9.41
N ARG A 124 -27.22 -21.25 -10.31
CA ARG A 124 -28.43 -21.60 -11.06
C ARG A 124 -28.23 -22.82 -11.95
N SER A 125 -27.12 -22.89 -12.69
CA SER A 125 -26.82 -24.02 -13.56
C SER A 125 -26.61 -25.32 -12.76
N HIS A 126 -25.95 -25.25 -11.60
CA HIS A 126 -25.77 -26.39 -10.71
C HIS A 126 -27.10 -26.92 -10.14
N HIS A 127 -28.02 -26.05 -9.74
CA HIS A 127 -29.34 -26.46 -9.25
C HIS A 127 -30.25 -27.01 -10.36
N GLY A 128 -30.13 -26.48 -11.59
CA GLY A 128 -30.82 -27.01 -12.76
C GLY A 128 -30.34 -28.41 -13.16
N ALA A 129 -29.03 -28.67 -13.06
CA ALA A 129 -28.45 -29.99 -13.29
C ALA A 129 -28.89 -31.02 -12.22
N ALA A 130 -28.87 -30.65 -10.94
CA ALA A 130 -29.28 -31.53 -9.84
C ALA A 130 -30.77 -31.94 -9.90
N ARG A 131 -31.65 -31.07 -10.43
CA ARG A 131 -33.08 -31.38 -10.62
C ARG A 131 -33.35 -32.34 -11.78
N ARG A 132 -32.53 -32.34 -12.84
CA ARG A 132 -32.69 -33.26 -13.98
C ARG A 132 -32.33 -34.72 -13.66
N VAL A 133 -31.56 -34.97 -12.61
CA VAL A 133 -31.11 -36.33 -12.23
C VAL A 133 -32.19 -37.11 -11.45
N LYS A 134 -33.27 -36.47 -10.97
CA LYS A 134 -34.36 -37.13 -10.23
C LYS A 134 -35.59 -37.46 -11.08
N HIS A 135 -35.40 -38.22 -12.16
CA HIS A 135 -36.49 -39.01 -12.76
C HIS A 135 -36.06 -40.48 -12.80
N PRO A 136 -36.40 -41.27 -11.76
CA PRO A 136 -36.34 -42.72 -11.88
C PRO A 136 -37.49 -43.18 -12.81
N ALA A 137 -37.14 -44.00 -13.78
CA ALA A 137 -38.08 -44.84 -14.53
C ALA A 137 -38.53 -46.01 -13.66
#